data_AF-A0A936ABG9-F1
#
_entry.id   AF-A0A936ABG9-F1
#
_cell.length_a   1.000
_cell.length_b   1.000
_cell.length_c   1.000
_cell.angle_alpha   90.00
_cell.angle_beta   90.00
_cell.angle_gamma   90.00
#
_symmetry.space_group_name_H-M   'P 1'
#
loop_
_entity.id
_entity.type
_entity.pdbx_description
1 polymer ?
#
loop_
_entity_poly.entity_id
_entity_poly.type
_entity_poly.pdbx_seq_one_letter_code
_entity_poly.pdbx_strand_id
1 'polypeptide(L)'
;MADACGALPGCHWPATRAEAARLLLARVGCDVILCDDGLQHWSMARDLEILVIDGERRFGNGLLLPAGPLREGTERAGRVDFVVVNGEPAGPDEQAMRVSATRLVAVNDLTAARPIESFDGLEVHAVAGIGNPERFFRMLEQKGMRVIRHAFPDHHHFRRSDFEFDRPLPIVMTEKDAVKCACLGLPEAFMVPIEVELPDGFADLLHKRLRHVQQDRA
;
A
#
# COMPACT_ATOMS: atom_id res chain seq x y z
N MET A 1 -3.16 21.82 -22.93
CA MET A 1 -2.26 21.31 -21.89
C MET A 1 -3.14 20.85 -20.76
N ALA A 2 -3.44 19.55 -20.75
CA ALA A 2 -4.53 18.95 -20.00
C ALA A 2 -4.14 18.69 -18.54
N ASP A 3 -5.05 19.06 -17.64
CA ASP A 3 -5.12 18.58 -16.27
C ASP A 3 -5.08 17.05 -16.24
N ALA A 4 -3.98 16.50 -15.76
CA ALA A 4 -3.93 15.13 -15.30
C ALA A 4 -4.62 15.09 -13.92
N CYS A 5 -5.92 14.78 -13.94
CA CYS A 5 -6.78 14.61 -12.76
C CYS A 5 -7.15 15.92 -12.03
N GLY A 6 -7.88 16.80 -12.72
CA GLY A 6 -8.55 17.94 -12.10
C GLY A 6 -9.58 17.48 -11.07
N ALA A 7 -9.50 18.02 -9.85
CA ALA A 7 -10.52 17.85 -8.83
C ALA A 7 -11.90 18.24 -9.40
N LEU A 8 -12.93 17.46 -9.08
CA LEU A 8 -14.31 17.79 -9.45
C LEU A 8 -14.66 19.21 -8.95
N PRO A 9 -15.33 20.06 -9.76
CA PRO A 9 -15.76 21.38 -9.31
C PRO A 9 -16.63 21.25 -8.04
N GLY A 10 -16.18 21.85 -6.93
CA GLY A 10 -16.85 21.76 -5.62
C GLY A 10 -16.22 20.78 -4.62
N CYS A 11 -15.22 20.00 -5.01
CA CYS A 11 -14.42 19.21 -4.07
C CYS A 11 -13.34 20.08 -3.43
N HIS A 12 -13.64 20.61 -2.24
CA HIS A 12 -12.60 21.17 -1.37
C HIS A 12 -11.84 20.02 -0.71
N TRP A 13 -10.59 19.79 -1.12
CA TRP A 13 -9.70 18.93 -0.34
C TRP A 13 -9.26 19.71 0.91
N PRO A 14 -9.55 19.23 2.13
CA PRO A 14 -9.14 19.89 3.36
C PRO A 14 -7.61 20.03 3.41
N ALA A 15 -7.12 21.17 3.90
CA ALA A 15 -5.68 21.47 3.91
C ALA A 15 -4.92 20.59 4.90
N THR A 16 -5.59 20.07 5.93
CA THR A 16 -5.02 19.15 6.92
C THR A 16 -5.90 17.93 7.20
N ARG A 17 -5.27 16.84 7.68
CA ARG A 17 -5.99 15.63 8.13
C ARG A 17 -6.94 15.91 9.29
N ALA A 18 -6.58 16.82 10.19
CA ALA A 18 -7.42 17.22 11.32
C ALA A 18 -8.70 17.95 10.87
N GLU A 19 -8.59 18.84 9.88
CA GLU A 19 -9.75 19.49 9.27
C GLU A 19 -10.63 18.49 8.53
N ALA A 20 -10.03 17.55 7.79
CA ALA A 20 -10.75 16.47 7.12
C ALA A 20 -11.59 15.66 8.12
N ALA A 21 -10.98 15.24 9.23
CA ALA A 21 -11.66 14.47 10.26
C ALA A 21 -12.82 15.26 10.90
N ARG A 22 -12.61 16.54 11.23
CA ARG A 22 -13.67 17.42 11.76
C ARG A 22 -14.85 17.57 10.79
N LEU A 23 -14.57 17.72 9.50
CA LEU A 23 -15.59 17.85 8.47
C LEU A 23 -16.43 16.55 8.36
N LEU A 24 -15.76 15.39 8.35
CA LEU A 24 -16.41 14.08 8.29
C LEU A 24 -17.34 13.86 9.49
N LEU A 25 -16.86 14.14 10.70
CA LEU A 25 -17.67 14.03 11.92
C LEU A 25 -18.90 14.95 11.86
N ALA A 26 -18.74 16.19 11.41
CA ALA A 26 -19.82 17.18 11.40
C ALA A 26 -20.87 16.95 10.30
N ARG A 27 -20.49 16.36 9.16
CA ARG A 27 -21.36 16.31 7.96
C ARG A 27 -21.78 14.93 7.52
N VAL A 28 -20.96 13.92 7.79
CA VAL A 28 -21.18 12.55 7.29
C VAL A 28 -21.72 11.64 8.39
N GLY A 29 -21.46 11.98 9.66
CA GLY A 29 -21.94 11.18 10.80
C GLY A 29 -21.29 9.79 10.87
N CYS A 30 -20.00 9.69 10.54
CA CYS A 30 -19.26 8.44 10.60
C CYS A 30 -18.93 8.03 12.05
N ASP A 31 -19.08 6.73 12.37
CA ASP A 31 -18.70 6.18 13.68
C ASP A 31 -17.19 5.98 13.85
N VAL A 32 -16.48 5.76 12.74
CA VAL A 32 -15.04 5.48 12.70
C VAL A 32 -14.40 6.23 11.53
N ILE A 33 -13.24 6.83 11.77
CA ILE A 33 -12.38 7.44 10.76
C ILE A 33 -11.08 6.66 10.71
N LEU A 34 -10.74 6.11 9.54
CA LEU A 34 -9.43 5.49 9.29
C LEU A 34 -8.51 6.49 8.58
N CYS A 35 -7.35 6.76 9.17
CA CYS A 35 -6.33 7.59 8.55
C CYS A 35 -5.15 6.73 8.09
N ASP A 36 -5.09 6.49 6.79
CA ASP A 36 -3.91 5.92 6.15
C ASP A 36 -2.69 6.85 6.37
N ASP A 37 -1.52 6.26 6.64
CA ASP A 37 -0.28 6.95 7.01
C ASP A 37 -0.45 8.02 8.12
N GLY A 38 -1.35 7.77 9.09
CA GLY A 38 -1.76 8.74 10.11
C GLY A 38 -0.79 8.95 11.28
N LEU A 39 0.19 8.07 11.50
CA LEU A 39 0.96 8.03 12.75
C LEU A 39 1.79 9.28 13.02
N GLN A 40 2.35 9.90 11.97
CA GLN A 40 3.16 11.12 12.09
C GLN A 40 2.32 12.40 12.08
N HIS A 41 0.99 12.30 11.90
CA HIS A 41 0.10 13.47 11.90
C HIS A 41 -0.33 13.86 13.33
N TRP A 42 0.63 14.28 14.15
CA TRP A 42 0.45 14.60 15.57
C TRP A 42 -0.66 15.61 15.90
N SER A 43 -0.97 16.52 14.98
CA SER A 43 -2.04 17.52 15.16
C SER A 43 -3.45 16.95 15.06
N MET A 44 -3.60 15.70 14.59
CA MET A 44 -4.88 14.99 14.51
C MET A 44 -4.98 14.04 15.69
N ALA A 45 -5.95 14.25 16.57
CA ALA A 45 -6.25 13.31 17.66
C ALA A 45 -6.59 11.93 17.10
N ARG A 46 -6.12 10.88 17.79
CA ARG A 46 -6.36 9.48 17.44
C ARG A 46 -6.69 8.72 18.71
N ASP A 47 -7.74 7.91 18.65
CA ASP A 47 -8.11 7.05 19.77
C ASP A 47 -7.37 5.72 19.75
N LEU A 48 -7.05 5.26 18.54
CA LEU A 48 -6.34 4.01 18.29
C LEU A 48 -5.25 4.21 17.26
N GLU A 49 -4.12 3.56 17.49
CA GLU A 49 -2.97 3.57 16.60
C GLU A 49 -2.59 2.14 16.22
N ILE A 50 -2.39 1.92 14.91
CA ILE A 50 -1.91 0.66 14.35
C ILE A 50 -0.58 0.94 13.66
N LEU A 51 0.50 0.32 14.14
CA LEU A 51 1.81 0.37 13.50
C LEU A 51 1.97 -0.81 12.56
N VAL A 52 2.26 -0.55 11.29
CA VAL A 52 2.60 -1.59 10.32
C VAL A 52 4.12 -1.69 10.17
N ILE A 53 4.68 -2.88 10.34
CA ILE A 53 6.12 -3.16 10.20
C ILE A 53 6.32 -4.16 9.06
N ASP A 54 7.37 -3.98 8.26
CA ASP A 54 7.82 -5.01 7.31
C ASP A 54 8.55 -6.13 8.08
N GLY A 55 8.08 -7.38 7.97
CA GLY A 55 8.60 -8.50 8.75
C GLY A 55 10.03 -8.91 8.42
N GLU A 56 10.49 -8.68 7.18
CA GLU A 56 11.86 -9.02 6.76
C GLU A 56 12.82 -7.89 7.10
N ARG A 57 12.47 -6.65 6.73
CA ARG A 57 13.33 -5.47 6.97
C ARG A 57 13.32 -5.03 8.43
N ARG A 58 12.23 -5.27 9.15
CA ARG A 58 11.98 -4.77 10.50
C ARG A 58 12.27 -3.26 10.57
N PHE A 59 13.10 -2.82 11.50
CA PHE A 59 13.49 -1.40 11.65
C PHE A 59 14.73 -1.01 10.82
N GLY A 60 15.20 -1.85 9.91
CA GLY A 60 16.38 -1.58 9.07
C GLY A 60 17.65 -1.39 9.90
N ASN A 61 18.33 -0.25 9.70
CA ASN A 61 19.56 0.06 10.44
C ASN A 61 19.32 0.71 11.82
N GLY A 62 18.05 0.88 12.24
CA GLY A 62 17.70 1.44 13.55
C GLY A 62 17.94 2.94 13.71
N LEU A 63 18.36 3.65 12.65
CA LEU A 63 18.66 5.08 12.70
C LEU A 63 17.50 5.92 12.15
N LEU A 64 17.29 7.09 12.76
CA LEU A 64 16.35 8.09 12.26
C LEU A 64 16.88 8.76 10.98
N LEU A 65 15.97 9.32 10.19
CA LEU A 65 16.32 10.20 9.08
C LEU A 65 17.20 11.37 9.55
N PRO A 66 18.25 11.75 8.80
CA PRO A 66 18.66 11.19 7.50
C PRO A 66 19.63 10.00 7.60
N ALA A 67 20.10 9.61 8.79
CA ALA A 67 21.09 8.55 8.98
C ALA A 67 20.53 7.12 8.75
N GLY A 68 19.21 6.97 8.78
CA GLY A 68 18.49 5.75 8.46
C GLY A 68 17.06 6.02 8.01
N PRO A 69 16.26 4.97 7.75
CA PRO A 69 14.95 5.11 7.13
C PRO A 69 13.82 5.44 8.13
N LEU A 70 14.09 5.43 9.43
CA LEU A 70 13.05 5.60 10.45
C LEU A 70 12.63 7.06 10.57
N ARG A 71 11.32 7.30 10.64
CA ARG A 71 10.73 8.63 10.91
C ARG A 71 10.58 8.91 12.40
N GLU A 72 10.45 7.85 13.18
CA GLU A 72 10.28 7.85 14.64
C GLU A 72 11.12 6.70 15.23
N GLY A 73 11.46 6.80 16.52
CA GLY A 73 12.25 5.78 17.20
C GLY A 73 11.49 4.46 17.36
N THR A 74 12.22 3.36 17.53
CA THR A 74 11.64 2.01 17.61
C THR A 74 10.79 1.81 18.85
N GLU A 75 10.98 2.62 19.90
CA GLU A 75 10.15 2.66 21.10
C GLU A 75 8.68 2.98 20.79
N ARG A 76 8.39 3.57 19.63
CA ARG A 76 7.03 3.83 19.16
C ARG A 76 6.17 2.57 19.09
N ALA A 77 6.78 1.43 18.76
CA ALA A 77 6.09 0.13 18.70
C ALA A 77 5.51 -0.29 20.06
N GLY A 78 6.09 0.16 21.17
CA GLY A 78 5.57 -0.12 22.52
C GLY A 78 4.48 0.85 22.99
N ARG A 79 4.07 1.82 22.17
CA ARG A 79 3.09 2.85 22.54
C ARG A 79 1.79 2.82 21.72
N VAL A 80 1.77 2.04 20.64
CA VAL A 80 0.57 1.88 19.80
C VAL A 80 -0.33 0.77 20.36
N ASP A 81 -1.59 0.76 19.97
CA ASP A 81 -2.53 -0.29 20.40
C ASP A 81 -2.23 -1.62 19.73
N PHE A 82 -1.86 -1.60 18.45
CA PHE A 82 -1.56 -2.80 17.66
C PHE A 82 -0.30 -2.63 16.83
N VAL A 83 0.53 -3.68 16.82
CA VAL A 83 1.63 -3.85 15.87
C VAL A 83 1.24 -4.93 14.89
N VAL A 84 1.07 -4.56 13.62
CA VAL A 84 0.78 -5.47 12.51
C VAL A 84 2.05 -5.67 11.70
N VAL A 85 2.43 -6.91 11.44
CA VAL A 85 3.66 -7.25 10.74
C VAL A 85 3.33 -7.84 9.39
N ASN A 86 3.85 -7.23 8.34
CA ASN A 86 3.77 -7.78 6.99
C ASN A 86 4.79 -8.91 6.83
N GLY A 87 4.36 -10.15 7.04
CA GLY A 87 5.21 -11.33 7.11
C GLY A 87 5.26 -11.92 8.52
N GLU A 88 6.41 -12.50 8.87
CA GLU A 88 6.56 -13.24 10.14
C GLU A 88 6.73 -12.30 11.35
N PRO A 89 5.95 -12.49 12.43
CA PRO A 89 6.07 -11.72 13.66
C PRO A 89 7.34 -12.10 14.43
N ALA A 90 7.91 -11.14 15.15
CA ALA A 90 9.09 -11.34 16.00
C ALA A 90 8.74 -11.74 17.44
N GLY A 91 7.46 -11.58 17.84
CA GLY A 91 7.00 -11.87 19.19
C GLY A 91 5.48 -12.04 19.27
N PRO A 92 4.97 -12.47 20.43
CA PRO A 92 3.56 -12.81 20.62
C PRO A 92 2.62 -11.60 20.57
N ASP A 93 3.13 -10.38 20.79
CA ASP A 93 2.35 -9.14 20.78
C ASP A 93 2.17 -8.56 19.36
N GLU A 94 2.74 -9.21 18.35
CA GLU A 94 2.68 -8.78 16.95
C GLU A 94 1.65 -9.60 16.16
N GLN A 95 0.83 -8.92 15.37
CA GLN A 95 -0.22 -9.52 14.56
C GLN A 95 0.31 -9.76 13.15
N ALA A 96 0.42 -11.03 12.74
CA ALA A 96 0.93 -11.40 11.43
C ALA A 96 -0.09 -11.09 10.33
N MET A 97 0.26 -10.19 9.41
CA MET A 97 -0.44 -9.92 8.17
C MET A 97 0.25 -10.66 7.03
N ARG A 98 -0.49 -11.54 6.38
CA ARG A 98 -0.05 -12.25 5.18
C ARG A 98 -0.53 -11.52 3.95
N VAL A 99 0.34 -11.49 2.96
CA VAL A 99 0.09 -10.81 1.70
C VAL A 99 0.28 -11.81 0.58
N SER A 100 -0.72 -11.93 -0.28
CA SER A 100 -0.71 -12.86 -1.39
C SER A 100 -1.08 -12.16 -2.70
N ALA A 101 -0.63 -12.76 -3.80
CA ALA A 101 -1.02 -12.39 -5.14
C ALA A 101 -1.43 -13.68 -5.86
N THR A 102 -2.65 -13.69 -6.37
CA THR A 102 -3.31 -14.88 -6.96
C THR A 102 -3.62 -14.68 -8.44
N ARG A 103 -3.61 -13.43 -8.92
CA ARG A 103 -4.00 -13.09 -10.29
C ARG A 103 -3.29 -11.85 -10.81
N LEU A 104 -3.28 -11.74 -12.13
CA LEU A 104 -2.95 -10.53 -12.86
C LEU A 104 -4.23 -9.99 -13.52
N VAL A 105 -4.39 -8.67 -13.55
CA VAL A 105 -5.56 -8.01 -14.17
C VAL A 105 -5.06 -7.08 -15.26
N ALA A 106 -5.65 -7.14 -16.45
CA ALA A 106 -5.26 -6.25 -17.54
C ALA A 106 -5.55 -4.78 -17.16
N VAL A 107 -4.56 -3.90 -17.36
CA VAL A 107 -4.68 -2.48 -17.02
C VAL A 107 -5.78 -1.79 -17.85
N ASN A 108 -5.96 -2.22 -19.11
CA ASN A 108 -6.94 -1.65 -20.03
C ASN A 108 -8.33 -2.33 -19.98
N ASP A 109 -8.46 -3.44 -19.25
CA ASP A 109 -9.73 -4.15 -19.05
C ASP A 109 -9.72 -4.82 -17.67
N LEU A 110 -10.31 -4.13 -16.68
CA LEU A 110 -10.33 -4.59 -15.29
C LEU A 110 -11.16 -5.87 -15.08
N THR A 111 -11.95 -6.28 -16.08
CA THR A 111 -12.70 -7.54 -16.05
C THR A 111 -11.85 -8.73 -16.52
N ALA A 112 -10.80 -8.47 -17.28
CA ALA A 112 -9.88 -9.47 -17.77
C ALA A 112 -8.81 -9.82 -16.73
N ALA A 113 -9.12 -10.81 -15.90
CA ALA A 113 -8.18 -11.39 -14.95
C ALA A 113 -7.61 -12.73 -15.43
N ARG A 114 -6.34 -12.99 -15.12
CA ARG A 114 -5.66 -14.25 -15.36
C ARG A 114 -5.06 -14.78 -14.06
N PRO A 115 -5.09 -16.09 -13.79
CA PRO A 115 -4.35 -16.67 -12.67
C PRO A 115 -2.87 -16.31 -12.75
N ILE A 116 -2.23 -16.01 -11.61
CA ILE A 116 -0.82 -15.62 -11.60
C ILE A 116 0.10 -16.72 -12.11
N GLU A 117 -0.31 -17.97 -11.91
CA GLU A 117 0.35 -19.18 -12.38
C GLU A 117 0.40 -19.27 -13.91
N SER A 118 -0.49 -18.57 -14.63
CA SER A 118 -0.44 -18.52 -16.11
C SER A 118 0.78 -17.76 -16.65
N PHE A 119 1.53 -17.07 -15.78
CA PHE A 119 2.77 -16.39 -16.11
C PHE A 119 4.02 -17.15 -15.65
N ASP A 120 3.88 -18.35 -15.07
CA ASP A 120 5.03 -19.19 -14.68
C ASP A 120 5.93 -19.51 -15.90
N GLY A 121 7.24 -19.32 -15.73
CA GLY A 121 8.26 -19.46 -16.77
C GLY A 121 8.30 -18.34 -17.81
N LEU A 122 7.30 -17.46 -17.87
CA LEU A 122 7.28 -16.32 -18.80
C LEU A 122 8.30 -15.26 -18.37
N GLU A 123 8.88 -14.62 -19.37
CA GLU A 123 9.72 -13.44 -19.15
C GLU A 123 8.86 -12.18 -19.25
N VAL A 124 8.97 -11.28 -18.27
CA VAL A 124 8.11 -10.09 -18.15
C VAL A 124 8.93 -8.85 -17.82
N HIS A 125 8.43 -7.69 -18.26
CA HIS A 125 8.90 -6.40 -17.78
C HIS A 125 8.17 -6.04 -16.49
N ALA A 126 8.85 -6.14 -15.35
CA ALA A 126 8.25 -5.75 -14.08
C ALA A 126 8.55 -4.28 -13.77
N VAL A 127 7.50 -3.48 -13.59
CA VAL A 127 7.57 -2.04 -13.36
C VAL A 127 7.08 -1.71 -11.96
N ALA A 128 7.89 -0.99 -11.18
CA ALA A 128 7.51 -0.58 -9.82
C ALA A 128 8.07 0.81 -9.47
N GLY A 129 7.16 1.74 -9.17
CA GLY A 129 7.40 3.10 -8.68
C GLY A 129 6.92 3.29 -7.25
N ILE A 130 7.43 2.43 -6.35
CA ILE A 130 7.05 2.34 -4.92
C ILE A 130 8.28 2.38 -4.02
N GLY A 131 8.11 2.60 -2.71
CA GLY A 131 9.22 2.73 -1.76
C GLY A 131 10.14 1.51 -1.58
N ASN A 132 9.71 0.30 -1.99
CA ASN A 132 10.56 -0.90 -2.02
C ASN A 132 10.26 -1.79 -3.25
N PRO A 133 10.78 -1.44 -4.44
CA PRO A 133 10.53 -2.18 -5.68
C PRO A 133 11.00 -3.64 -5.63
N GLU A 134 12.11 -3.93 -4.93
CA GLU A 134 12.69 -5.28 -4.92
C GLU A 134 11.78 -6.31 -4.26
N ARG A 135 10.89 -5.88 -3.36
CA ARG A 135 9.86 -6.76 -2.80
C ARG A 135 8.88 -7.23 -3.87
N PHE A 136 8.45 -6.32 -4.75
CA PHE A 136 7.55 -6.64 -5.85
C PHE A 136 8.22 -7.60 -6.84
N PHE A 137 9.47 -7.33 -7.24
CA PHE A 137 10.19 -8.20 -8.17
C PHE A 137 10.43 -9.60 -7.61
N ARG A 138 10.88 -9.72 -6.34
CA ARG A 138 11.07 -11.01 -5.68
C ARG A 138 9.78 -11.82 -5.59
N MET A 139 8.64 -11.17 -5.33
CA MET A 139 7.34 -11.85 -5.33
C MET A 139 7.02 -12.45 -6.71
N LEU A 140 7.25 -11.71 -7.80
CA LEU A 140 7.03 -12.23 -9.16
C LEU A 140 7.97 -13.39 -9.50
N GLU A 141 9.23 -13.30 -9.10
CA GLU A 141 10.22 -14.38 -9.26
C GLU A 141 9.83 -15.64 -8.47
N GLN A 142 9.33 -15.48 -7.24
CA GLN A 142 8.79 -16.58 -6.43
C GLN A 142 7.54 -17.23 -7.05
N LYS A 143 6.83 -16.49 -7.90
CA LYS A 143 5.70 -17.00 -8.71
C LYS A 143 6.15 -17.61 -10.05
N GLY A 144 7.46 -17.76 -10.26
CA GLY A 144 8.04 -18.46 -11.42
C GLY A 144 8.34 -17.58 -12.63
N MET A 145 8.08 -16.27 -12.55
CA MET A 145 8.35 -15.36 -13.66
C MET A 145 9.85 -15.04 -13.78
N ARG A 146 10.34 -14.88 -15.02
CA ARG A 146 11.67 -14.32 -15.30
C ARG A 146 11.56 -12.81 -15.43
N VAL A 147 12.01 -12.08 -14.41
CA VAL A 147 11.72 -10.66 -14.28
C VAL A 147 12.83 -9.78 -14.86
N ILE A 148 12.47 -8.91 -15.80
CA ILE A 148 13.27 -7.75 -16.21
C ILE A 148 12.83 -6.56 -15.36
N ARG A 149 13.68 -6.14 -14.43
CA ARG A 149 13.35 -5.17 -13.39
C ARG A 149 13.45 -3.74 -13.90
N HIS A 150 12.38 -2.97 -13.70
CA HIS A 150 12.31 -1.54 -13.98
C HIS A 150 11.84 -0.78 -12.74
N ALA A 151 12.80 -0.35 -11.93
CA ALA A 151 12.53 0.43 -10.72
C ALA A 151 12.45 1.92 -11.05
N PHE A 152 11.41 2.58 -10.56
CA PHE A 152 11.19 4.02 -10.67
C PHE A 152 11.10 4.66 -9.28
N PRO A 153 11.34 5.98 -9.16
CA PRO A 153 11.11 6.70 -7.91
C PRO A 153 9.67 6.54 -7.41
N ASP A 154 9.47 6.58 -6.09
CA ASP A 154 8.11 6.61 -5.54
C ASP A 154 7.38 7.85 -6.05
N HIS A 155 6.09 7.70 -6.32
CA HIS A 155 5.26 8.72 -6.97
C HIS A 155 5.71 9.13 -8.39
N HIS A 156 6.50 8.32 -9.10
CA HIS A 156 6.88 8.60 -10.49
C HIS A 156 5.66 8.85 -11.38
N HIS A 157 5.77 9.87 -12.24
CA HIS A 157 4.77 10.23 -13.25
C HIS A 157 5.07 9.51 -14.56
N PHE A 158 4.46 8.35 -14.75
CA PHE A 158 4.67 7.51 -15.92
C PHE A 158 4.26 8.19 -17.23
N ARG A 159 5.10 8.02 -18.25
CA ARG A 159 4.86 8.42 -19.63
C ARG A 159 5.03 7.23 -20.55
N ARG A 160 4.44 7.29 -21.75
CA ARG A 160 4.52 6.18 -22.72
C ARG A 160 5.96 5.82 -23.09
N SER A 161 6.87 6.79 -23.13
CA SER A 161 8.30 6.58 -23.38
C SER A 161 8.99 5.71 -22.33
N ASP A 162 8.45 5.65 -21.10
CA ASP A 162 9.02 4.81 -20.03
C ASP A 162 8.84 3.30 -20.30
N PHE A 163 8.00 2.96 -21.30
CA PHE A 163 7.65 1.59 -21.68
C PHE A 163 8.14 1.21 -23.09
N GLU A 164 9.03 1.99 -23.68
CA GLU A 164 9.70 1.68 -24.94
C GLU A 164 10.83 0.66 -24.69
N PHE A 165 10.44 -0.57 -24.36
CA PHE A 165 11.37 -1.66 -24.09
C PHE A 165 11.84 -2.36 -25.37
N ASP A 166 13.06 -2.89 -25.36
CA ASP A 166 13.68 -3.56 -26.51
C ASP A 166 12.89 -4.79 -27.01
N ARG A 167 12.12 -5.43 -26.12
CA ARG A 167 11.37 -6.66 -26.43
C ARG A 167 9.89 -6.48 -26.10
N PRO A 168 8.97 -6.95 -26.95
CA PRO A 168 7.53 -6.86 -26.72
C PRO A 168 7.06 -7.97 -25.76
N LEU A 169 7.52 -7.93 -24.52
CA LEU A 169 7.12 -8.85 -23.45
C LEU A 169 5.96 -8.26 -22.63
N PRO A 170 5.17 -9.08 -21.92
CA PRO A 170 4.14 -8.59 -21.02
C PRO A 170 4.72 -7.64 -19.97
N ILE A 171 3.99 -6.57 -19.69
CA ILE A 171 4.34 -5.58 -18.68
C ILE A 171 3.55 -5.90 -17.42
N VAL A 172 4.22 -6.12 -16.30
CA VAL A 172 3.60 -6.45 -15.02
C VAL A 172 3.96 -5.37 -14.02
N MET A 173 2.97 -4.74 -13.39
CA MET A 173 3.19 -3.62 -12.47
C MET A 173 2.36 -3.73 -11.19
N THR A 174 2.66 -2.87 -10.22
CA THR A 174 1.84 -2.77 -9.00
C THR A 174 0.48 -2.14 -9.31
N GLU A 175 -0.54 -2.38 -8.49
CA GLU A 175 -1.83 -1.68 -8.60
C GLU A 175 -1.66 -0.16 -8.51
N LYS A 176 -0.79 0.31 -7.60
CA LYS A 176 -0.51 1.74 -7.40
C LYS A 176 0.00 2.40 -8.68
N ASP A 177 0.86 1.71 -9.43
CA ASP A 177 1.42 2.24 -10.67
C ASP A 177 0.46 2.06 -11.86
N ALA A 178 -0.37 1.02 -11.86
CA ALA A 178 -1.40 0.80 -12.87
C ALA A 178 -2.42 1.96 -12.91
N VAL A 179 -2.81 2.51 -11.76
CA VAL A 179 -3.69 3.70 -11.70
C VAL A 179 -3.08 4.89 -12.47
N LYS A 180 -1.76 5.06 -12.41
CA LYS A 180 -1.05 6.14 -13.12
C LYS A 180 -0.88 5.84 -14.61
N CYS A 181 -0.86 4.56 -14.98
CA CYS A 181 -0.65 4.09 -16.35
C CYS A 181 -1.95 3.84 -17.13
N ALA A 182 -3.11 3.86 -16.47
CA ALA A 182 -4.40 3.50 -17.07
C ALA A 182 -4.74 4.30 -18.34
N CYS A 183 -4.33 5.57 -18.42
CA CYS A 183 -4.56 6.42 -19.58
C CYS A 183 -3.52 6.26 -20.70
N LEU A 184 -2.45 5.50 -20.49
CA LEU A 184 -1.35 5.35 -21.45
C LEU A 184 -1.65 4.36 -22.57
N GLY A 185 -2.66 3.50 -22.42
CA GLY A 185 -3.04 2.50 -23.43
C GLY A 185 -1.89 1.56 -23.78
N LEU A 186 -1.24 1.01 -22.75
CA LEU A 186 -0.11 0.10 -22.90
C LEU A 186 -0.62 -1.29 -23.32
N PRO A 187 -0.11 -1.88 -24.42
CA PRO A 187 -0.47 -3.23 -24.82
C PRO A 187 0.11 -4.26 -23.84
N GLU A 188 -0.60 -5.38 -23.63
CA GLU A 188 -0.15 -6.49 -22.76
C GLU A 188 0.34 -6.04 -21.36
N ALA A 189 -0.31 -5.02 -20.80
CA ALA A 189 -0.02 -4.49 -19.48
C ALA A 189 -0.98 -5.04 -18.44
N PHE A 190 -0.42 -5.52 -17.34
CA PHE A 190 -1.10 -6.17 -16.25
C PHE A 190 -0.69 -5.56 -14.91
N MET A 191 -1.66 -5.42 -14.02
CA MET A 191 -1.41 -5.14 -12.61
C MET A 191 -1.52 -6.41 -11.78
N VAL A 192 -0.87 -6.43 -10.63
CA VAL A 192 -0.93 -7.55 -9.68
C VAL A 192 -1.68 -7.10 -8.43
N PRO A 193 -2.96 -7.49 -8.30
CA PRO A 193 -3.69 -7.20 -7.09
C PRO A 193 -3.11 -7.89 -5.88
N ILE A 194 -3.03 -7.13 -4.79
CA ILE A 194 -2.54 -7.65 -3.52
C ILE A 194 -3.73 -7.97 -2.61
N GLU A 195 -3.80 -9.22 -2.18
CA GLU A 195 -4.75 -9.70 -1.19
C GLU A 195 -4.06 -9.72 0.18
N VAL A 196 -4.79 -9.26 1.20
CA VAL A 196 -4.29 -9.16 2.57
C VAL A 196 -5.13 -10.03 3.48
N GLU A 197 -4.45 -10.91 4.21
CA GLU A 197 -5.04 -11.77 5.23
C GLU A 197 -4.48 -11.36 6.60
N LEU A 198 -5.37 -11.09 7.54
CA LEU A 198 -5.04 -10.78 8.93
C LEU A 198 -5.24 -12.03 9.79
N PRO A 199 -4.61 -12.12 10.97
CA PRO A 199 -4.71 -13.33 11.77
C PRO A 199 -6.11 -13.49 12.34
N ASP A 200 -6.54 -14.74 12.51
CA ASP A 200 -7.82 -15.08 13.12
C ASP A 200 -7.98 -14.36 14.47
N GLY A 201 -9.14 -13.74 14.68
CA GLY A 201 -9.46 -13.00 15.91
C GLY A 201 -8.92 -11.57 15.98
N PHE A 202 -8.08 -11.10 15.05
CA PHE A 202 -7.65 -9.69 15.04
C PHE A 202 -8.82 -8.73 14.86
N ALA A 203 -9.79 -9.08 14.00
CA ALA A 203 -11.01 -8.28 13.81
C ALA A 203 -11.82 -8.14 15.11
N ASP A 204 -11.96 -9.23 15.88
CA ASP A 204 -12.67 -9.22 17.17
C ASP A 204 -11.93 -8.36 18.20
N LEU A 205 -10.60 -8.44 18.21
CA LEU A 205 -9.74 -7.70 19.10
C LEU A 205 -9.79 -6.19 18.80
N LEU A 206 -9.73 -5.81 17.52
CA LEU A 206 -9.95 -4.44 17.05
C LEU A 206 -11.34 -3.94 17.43
N HIS A 207 -12.38 -4.74 17.19
CA HIS A 207 -13.75 -4.38 17.50
C HIS A 207 -13.99 -4.21 19.01
N LYS A 208 -13.39 -5.06 19.85
CA LYS A 208 -13.42 -4.92 21.31
C LYS A 208 -12.76 -3.60 21.76
N ARG A 209 -11.62 -3.26 21.15
CA ARG A 209 -10.89 -2.03 21.47
C ARG A 209 -11.67 -0.78 21.04
N LEU A 210 -12.29 -0.79 19.86
CA LEU A 210 -13.19 0.28 19.40
C LEU A 210 -14.37 0.50 20.35
N ARG A 211 -14.98 -0.58 20.86
CA ARG A 211 -16.08 -0.47 21.84
C ARG A 211 -15.64 0.17 23.15
N HIS A 212 -14.44 -0.13 23.63
CA HIS A 212 -13.91 0.49 24.84
C HIS A 212 -13.73 2.00 24.66
N VAL A 213 -13.16 2.43 23.53
CA VAL A 213 -13.02 3.85 23.18
C VAL A 213 -14.38 4.57 23.13
N GLN A 214 -15.40 3.92 22.57
CA GLN A 214 -16.75 4.51 22.53
C GLN A 214 -17.34 4.70 23.93
N GLN A 215 -17.10 3.76 24.85
CA GLN A 215 -17.55 3.85 26.24
C GLN A 215 -16.85 4.95 27.01
N ASP A 216 -15.54 5.14 26.81
CA ASP A 216 -14.75 6.18 27.48
C ASP A 216 -15.14 7.60 27.04
N ARG A 217 -15.84 7.74 25.91
CA ARG A 217 -16.29 9.01 25.33
C ARG A 217 -17.74 9.38 25.70
N ALA A 218 -18.51 8.44 26.25
CA ALA A 218 -19.91 8.63 26.63
C ALA A 218 -20.02 9.21 28.05
#